data_AF-A0AAE0H7J6-F1
#
_entry.id   AF-A0AAE0H7J6-F1
#
_cell.length_a   1.000
_cell.length_b   1.000
_cell.length_c   1.000
_cell.angle_alpha   90.00
_cell.angle_beta   90.00
_cell.angle_gamma   90.00
#
_symmetry.space_group_name_H-M   'P 1'
#
loop_
_entity.id
_entity.type
_entity.pdbx_description
1 polymer ?
#
loop_
_entity_poly.entity_id
_entity_poly.type
_entity_poly.pdbx_seq_one_letter_code
_entity_poly.pdbx_strand_id
1 'polypeptide(L)'
;MPYYPLPIPAHVIKEVEEEERRWYRGDKEILEQRAKARAEIQALLAPINAIYDSGTPFFTKAAIRSLVRQIDESGIHRVQIEPLSLKLSIAGIDGKIVDISLHTGVKYPVPVHYPPQEDGSVLMNAMLSIDLRPVDHLTSTAFHYITDFDPRKAFLAINANVLTVPVLLATGEVVPEAPIRPAPETRAILQQEKAKWDASAACRKLTATLQGMADAGRLPHVDKVVAFACNRPSVVERAERVAAEHAVVLSIRDFFARRSPTTTVQCYAQDPLYEDVDREVLGELGMTVLEHPRGFLEVDESAVVFAQAPGVAVRQIVADIARPAVMVWDRVCEIPREGASWVGRGEQIPRSDNISPRVEEMIKDYTELPFTSDLAGFGSLLAVYVRNY
;
A
#
# COMPACT_ATOMS: atom_id res chain seq x y z
N MET A 1 -0.52 -20.51 -17.56
CA MET A 1 -1.87 -20.96 -17.15
C MET A 1 -2.71 -19.71 -16.99
N PRO A 2 -3.97 -19.68 -17.45
CA PRO A 2 -4.86 -18.53 -17.23
C PRO A 2 -5.05 -18.27 -15.73
N TYR A 3 -5.05 -16.99 -15.35
CA TYR A 3 -5.30 -16.53 -14.00
C TYR A 3 -6.78 -16.68 -13.67
N TYR A 4 -7.15 -17.85 -13.15
CA TYR A 4 -8.44 -17.97 -12.48
C TYR A 4 -8.19 -17.69 -11.00
N PRO A 5 -8.75 -16.61 -10.40
CA PRO A 5 -9.07 -16.68 -8.98
C PRO A 5 -9.82 -18.00 -8.80
N LEU A 6 -9.30 -18.90 -7.95
CA LEU A 6 -10.00 -20.15 -7.68
C LEU A 6 -11.43 -19.77 -7.31
N PRO A 7 -12.46 -20.33 -7.98
CA PRO A 7 -13.83 -20.02 -7.62
C PRO A 7 -13.96 -20.27 -6.13
N ILE A 8 -14.45 -19.27 -5.38
CA ILE A 8 -14.65 -19.40 -3.94
C ILE A 8 -15.40 -20.71 -3.72
N PRO A 9 -14.88 -21.65 -2.91
CA PRO A 9 -15.51 -22.94 -2.73
C PRO A 9 -16.98 -22.74 -2.36
N ALA A 10 -17.89 -23.48 -2.99
CA ALA A 10 -19.32 -23.27 -2.81
C ALA A 10 -19.78 -23.36 -1.34
N HIS A 11 -19.05 -24.08 -0.49
CA HIS A 11 -19.30 -24.15 0.94
C HIS A 11 -18.99 -22.83 1.67
N VAL A 12 -17.92 -22.12 1.29
CA VAL A 12 -17.57 -20.80 1.85
C VAL A 12 -18.61 -19.75 1.46
N ILE A 13 -19.05 -19.76 0.20
CA ILE A 13 -20.14 -18.88 -0.26
C ILE A 13 -21.40 -19.11 0.59
N LYS A 14 -21.72 -20.37 0.86
CA LYS A 14 -22.89 -20.75 1.66
C LYS A 14 -22.76 -20.33 3.13
N GLU A 15 -21.58 -20.47 3.74
CA GLU A 15 -21.31 -20.01 5.12
C GLU A 15 -21.43 -18.49 5.25
N VAL A 16 -20.88 -17.73 4.30
CA VAL A 16 -21.03 -16.27 4.26
C VAL A 16 -22.51 -15.89 4.09
N GLU A 17 -23.25 -16.54 3.19
CA GLU A 17 -24.69 -16.29 3.01
C GLU A 17 -25.51 -16.62 4.27
N GLU A 18 -25.15 -17.67 5.00
CA GLU A 18 -25.80 -18.05 6.26
C GLU A 18 -25.48 -17.06 7.39
N GLU A 19 -24.24 -16.56 7.49
CA GLU A 19 -23.88 -15.46 8.39
C GLU A 19 -24.61 -14.16 8.01
N GLU A 20 -24.64 -13.78 6.73
CA GLU A 20 -25.36 -12.59 6.28
C GLU A 20 -26.85 -12.65 6.65
N ARG A 21 -27.50 -13.80 6.42
CA ARG A 21 -28.88 -14.02 6.87
C ARG A 21 -29.02 -13.94 8.39
N ARG A 22 -27.99 -14.36 9.15
CA ARG A 22 -27.99 -14.30 10.61
C ARG A 22 -27.89 -12.87 11.12
N TRP A 23 -27.06 -12.03 10.49
CA TRP A 23 -26.80 -10.63 10.85
C TRP A 23 -27.91 -9.68 10.38
N TYR A 24 -28.43 -9.86 9.17
CA TYR A 24 -29.48 -9.03 8.57
C TYR A 24 -30.86 -9.68 8.66
N ARG A 25 -31.09 -10.44 9.73
CA ARG A 25 -32.31 -11.22 9.92
C ARG A 25 -33.50 -10.26 10.01
N GLY A 26 -34.29 -10.18 8.94
CA GLY A 26 -35.45 -9.28 8.82
C GLY A 26 -35.28 -8.14 7.81
N ASP A 27 -34.07 -7.91 7.28
CA ASP A 27 -33.77 -6.80 6.38
C ASP A 27 -33.64 -7.30 4.92
N LYS A 28 -34.78 -7.68 4.34
CA LYS A 28 -34.86 -8.35 3.03
C LYS A 28 -34.26 -7.51 1.91
N GLU A 29 -34.38 -6.19 2.00
CA GLU A 29 -33.89 -5.24 1.00
C GLU A 29 -32.35 -5.26 0.90
N ILE A 30 -31.65 -5.27 2.04
CA ILE A 30 -30.18 -5.37 2.08
C ILE A 30 -29.71 -6.67 1.42
N LEU A 31 -30.37 -7.79 1.73
CA LEU A 31 -30.03 -9.10 1.15
C LEU A 31 -30.26 -9.13 -0.37
N GLU A 32 -31.35 -8.55 -0.86
CA GLU A 32 -31.65 -8.45 -2.30
C GLU A 32 -30.63 -7.55 -3.03
N GLN A 33 -30.28 -6.39 -2.45
CA GLN A 33 -29.25 -5.50 -3.01
C GLN A 33 -27.89 -6.18 -3.11
N ARG A 34 -27.49 -6.95 -2.09
CA ARG A 34 -26.20 -7.67 -2.09
C ARG A 34 -26.17 -8.85 -3.06
N ALA A 35 -27.26 -9.60 -3.17
CA ALA A 35 -27.36 -10.65 -4.17
C ALA A 35 -27.21 -10.09 -5.58
N LYS A 36 -27.82 -8.92 -5.85
CA LYS A 36 -27.65 -8.20 -7.11
C LYS A 36 -26.21 -7.77 -7.34
N ALA A 37 -25.56 -7.12 -6.36
CA ALA A 37 -24.16 -6.71 -6.47
C ALA A 37 -23.22 -7.90 -6.73
N ARG A 38 -23.42 -9.04 -6.04
CA ARG A 38 -22.64 -10.26 -6.29
C ARG A 38 -22.82 -10.79 -7.71
N ALA A 39 -24.04 -10.79 -8.24
CA ALA A 39 -24.30 -11.19 -9.62
C ALA A 39 -23.64 -10.26 -10.65
N GLU A 40 -23.64 -8.95 -10.40
CA GLU A 40 -22.97 -7.96 -11.24
C GLU A 40 -21.44 -8.14 -11.21
N ILE A 41 -20.84 -8.33 -10.03
CA ILE A 41 -19.40 -8.62 -9.91
C ILE A 41 -19.04 -9.88 -10.70
N GLN A 42 -19.81 -10.96 -10.55
CA GLN A 42 -19.59 -12.22 -11.26
C GLN A 42 -19.62 -12.03 -12.79
N ALA A 43 -20.52 -11.19 -13.31
CA ALA A 43 -20.59 -10.88 -14.73
C ALA A 43 -19.36 -10.10 -15.25
N LEU A 44 -18.66 -9.38 -14.36
CA LEU A 44 -17.49 -8.55 -14.70
C LEU A 44 -16.15 -9.27 -14.57
N LEU A 45 -16.10 -10.43 -13.91
CA LEU A 45 -14.86 -11.20 -13.72
C LEU A 45 -14.23 -11.58 -15.05
N ALA A 46 -15.00 -12.14 -15.98
CA ALA A 46 -14.48 -12.59 -17.27
C ALA A 46 -13.90 -11.44 -18.11
N PRO A 47 -14.58 -10.28 -18.27
CA PRO A 47 -13.99 -9.10 -18.89
C PRO A 47 -12.70 -8.59 -18.23
N ILE A 48 -12.67 -8.49 -16.90
CA ILE A 48 -11.49 -7.99 -16.17
C ILE A 48 -10.30 -8.95 -16.35
N ASN A 49 -10.54 -10.25 -16.21
CA ASN A 49 -9.50 -11.26 -16.44
C ASN A 49 -9.01 -11.27 -17.89
N ALA A 50 -9.89 -11.08 -18.88
CA ALA A 50 -9.48 -10.99 -20.27
C ALA A 50 -8.53 -9.80 -20.52
N ILE A 51 -8.78 -8.64 -19.90
CA ILE A 51 -7.87 -7.47 -19.96
C ILE A 51 -6.54 -7.77 -19.26
N TYR A 52 -6.59 -8.44 -18.11
CA TYR A 52 -5.39 -8.83 -17.36
C TYR A 52 -4.51 -9.81 -18.15
N ASP A 53 -5.12 -10.86 -18.68
CA ASP A 53 -4.47 -11.94 -19.44
C ASP A 53 -3.93 -11.48 -20.79
N SER A 54 -4.48 -10.39 -21.35
CA SER A 54 -3.94 -9.77 -22.57
C SER A 54 -2.61 -9.05 -22.36
N GLY A 55 -2.13 -8.95 -21.11
CA GLY A 55 -0.93 -8.21 -20.74
C GLY A 55 -1.14 -6.70 -20.56
N THR A 56 -2.40 -6.22 -20.53
CA THR A 56 -2.67 -4.79 -20.34
C THR A 56 -2.29 -4.36 -18.92
N PRO A 57 -1.36 -3.40 -18.73
CA PRO A 57 -0.98 -2.93 -17.39
C PRO A 57 -2.21 -2.35 -16.66
N PHE A 58 -2.44 -2.77 -15.42
CA PHE A 58 -3.52 -2.20 -14.59
C PHE A 58 -3.08 -0.85 -14.04
N PHE A 59 -1.79 -0.70 -13.78
CA PHE A 59 -1.18 0.54 -13.32
C PHE A 59 -0.24 1.10 -14.39
N THR A 60 -0.33 2.39 -14.67
CA THR A 60 0.63 3.06 -15.56
C THR A 60 1.12 4.35 -14.92
N LYS A 61 2.38 4.72 -15.17
CA LYS A 61 2.89 6.04 -14.73
C LYS A 61 2.05 7.18 -15.30
N ALA A 62 1.50 7.03 -16.50
CA ALA A 62 0.62 8.04 -17.11
C ALA A 62 -0.68 8.24 -16.32
N ALA A 63 -1.35 7.16 -15.92
CA ALA A 63 -2.56 7.23 -15.09
C ALA A 63 -2.26 7.83 -13.71
N ILE A 64 -1.17 7.41 -13.07
CA ILE A 64 -0.74 7.96 -11.77
C ILE A 64 -0.42 9.46 -11.89
N ARG A 65 0.35 9.89 -12.89
CA ARG A 65 0.64 11.32 -13.15
C ARG A 65 -0.63 12.13 -13.42
N SER A 66 -1.56 11.57 -14.19
CA SER A 66 -2.83 12.23 -14.49
C SER A 66 -3.64 12.48 -13.22
N LEU A 67 -3.75 11.48 -12.34
CA LEU A 67 -4.41 11.62 -11.04
C LEU A 67 -3.71 12.65 -10.16
N VAL A 68 -2.39 12.54 -10.00
CA VAL A 68 -1.59 13.45 -9.18
C VAL A 68 -1.75 14.91 -9.65
N ARG A 69 -1.69 15.15 -10.96
CA ARG A 69 -1.91 16.47 -11.54
C ARG A 69 -3.30 17.03 -11.19
N GLN A 70 -4.34 16.20 -11.27
CA GLN A 70 -5.70 16.62 -10.91
C GLN A 70 -5.84 16.95 -9.43
N ILE A 71 -5.18 16.18 -8.55
CA ILE A 71 -5.14 16.47 -7.10
C ILE A 71 -4.49 17.85 -6.88
N ASP A 72 -3.32 18.10 -7.48
CA ASP A 72 -2.61 19.38 -7.34
C ASP A 72 -3.42 20.57 -7.85
N GLU A 73 -4.04 20.42 -9.03
CA GLU A 73 -4.86 21.46 -9.65
C GLU A 73 -6.16 21.72 -8.89
N SER A 74 -6.67 20.72 -8.16
CA SER A 74 -7.91 20.87 -7.38
C SER A 74 -7.71 21.63 -6.07
N GLY A 75 -6.46 21.75 -5.58
CA GLY A 75 -6.15 22.33 -4.28
C GLY A 75 -6.63 21.50 -3.08
N ILE A 76 -7.08 20.26 -3.27
CA ILE A 76 -7.42 19.38 -2.15
C ILE A 76 -6.14 18.97 -1.41
N HIS A 77 -6.15 19.17 -0.10
CA HIS A 77 -5.11 18.65 0.79
C HIS A 77 -5.45 17.23 1.24
N ARG A 78 -4.45 16.48 1.73
CA ARG A 78 -4.67 15.14 2.29
C ARG A 78 -5.79 15.14 3.34
N VAL A 79 -5.79 16.15 4.21
CA VAL A 79 -6.86 16.45 5.16
C VAL A 79 -7.53 17.76 4.77
N GLN A 80 -8.83 17.71 4.49
CA GLN A 80 -9.64 18.82 4.01
C GLN A 80 -10.92 18.93 4.84
N ILE A 81 -10.95 19.90 5.76
CA ILE A 81 -12.04 20.07 6.73
C ILE A 81 -13.08 21.07 6.24
N GLU A 82 -12.64 22.09 5.50
CA GLU A 82 -13.55 23.00 4.80
C GLU A 82 -14.31 22.23 3.70
N PRO A 83 -15.62 22.49 3.53
CA PRO A 83 -16.39 21.87 2.46
C PRO A 83 -15.79 22.15 1.08
N LEU A 84 -15.40 21.08 0.40
CA LEU A 84 -14.92 21.11 -0.98
C LEU A 84 -15.66 20.05 -1.78
N SER A 85 -16.13 20.43 -2.96
CA SER A 85 -16.68 19.49 -3.95
C SER A 85 -15.79 19.52 -5.16
N LEU A 86 -15.19 18.37 -5.49
CA LEU A 86 -14.30 18.26 -6.63
C LEU A 86 -14.63 17.02 -7.44
N LYS A 87 -14.16 17.02 -8.68
CA LYS A 87 -14.41 15.95 -9.65
C LYS A 87 -13.08 15.50 -10.23
N LEU A 88 -12.77 14.22 -10.09
CA LEU A 88 -11.59 13.59 -10.68
C LEU A 88 -12.01 12.68 -11.83
N SER A 89 -11.37 12.82 -12.99
CA SER A 89 -11.57 11.95 -14.15
C SER A 89 -10.48 10.89 -14.18
N ILE A 90 -10.85 9.63 -13.95
CA ILE A 90 -9.92 8.50 -13.85
C ILE A 90 -10.21 7.49 -14.96
N ALA A 91 -9.17 7.06 -15.67
CA ALA A 91 -9.26 6.01 -16.68
C ALA A 91 -9.33 4.63 -16.03
N GLY A 92 -10.31 3.82 -16.43
CA GLY A 92 -10.36 2.39 -16.13
C GLY A 92 -9.40 1.58 -17.00
N ILE A 93 -9.15 0.35 -16.58
CA ILE A 93 -8.34 -0.62 -17.34
C ILE A 93 -9.00 -1.00 -18.67
N ASP A 94 -10.29 -0.73 -18.83
CA ASP A 94 -11.05 -0.86 -20.08
C ASP A 94 -10.96 0.38 -20.99
N GLY A 95 -10.15 1.37 -20.61
CA GLY A 95 -9.95 2.62 -21.34
C GLY A 95 -11.06 3.65 -21.18
N LYS A 96 -12.14 3.35 -20.45
CA LYS A 96 -13.22 4.31 -20.21
C LYS A 96 -12.85 5.29 -19.12
N ILE A 97 -13.21 6.56 -19.30
CA ILE A 97 -13.05 7.58 -18.26
C ILE A 97 -14.26 7.54 -17.34
N VAL A 98 -14.01 7.48 -16.03
CA VAL A 98 -15.01 7.57 -14.98
C VAL A 98 -14.76 8.83 -14.18
N ASP A 99 -15.82 9.60 -13.99
CA ASP A 99 -15.80 10.80 -13.19
C ASP A 99 -16.20 10.49 -11.74
N ILE A 100 -15.30 10.77 -10.81
CA ILE A 100 -15.45 10.57 -9.38
C ILE A 100 -15.71 11.92 -8.71
N SER A 101 -16.90 12.07 -8.13
CA SER A 101 -17.22 13.23 -7.29
C SER A 101 -16.78 12.97 -5.86
N LEU A 102 -15.97 13.87 -5.30
CA LEU A 102 -15.52 13.85 -3.92
C LEU A 102 -16.11 15.05 -3.18
N HIS A 103 -16.60 14.82 -1.97
CA HIS A 103 -17.19 15.85 -1.11
C HIS A 103 -16.57 15.78 0.28
N THR A 104 -15.89 16.84 0.70
CA THR A 104 -15.26 16.96 2.02
C THR A 104 -16.06 17.90 2.93
N GLY A 105 -15.68 17.99 4.21
CA GLY A 105 -16.29 18.89 5.20
C GLY A 105 -17.72 18.49 5.61
N VAL A 106 -18.24 17.37 5.11
CA VAL A 106 -19.55 16.84 5.50
C VAL A 106 -19.44 16.20 6.87
N LYS A 107 -20.19 16.74 7.83
CA LYS A 107 -20.23 16.27 9.23
C LYS A 107 -21.30 15.19 9.39
N TYR A 108 -20.98 14.18 10.17
CA TYR A 108 -21.88 13.10 10.57
C TYR A 108 -21.98 13.07 12.09
N PRO A 109 -23.19 12.82 12.64
CA PRO A 109 -23.32 12.52 14.06
C PRO A 109 -22.55 11.24 14.38
N VAL A 110 -21.82 11.23 15.50
CA VAL A 110 -21.09 10.04 15.94
C VAL A 110 -22.11 8.95 16.30
N PRO A 111 -22.08 7.76 15.66
CA PRO A 111 -22.98 6.67 16.02
C PRO A 111 -22.73 6.23 17.47
N VAL A 112 -23.81 5.87 18.19
CA VAL A 112 -23.77 5.47 19.61
C VAL A 112 -22.85 4.25 19.86
N HIS A 113 -22.53 3.47 18.82
CA HIS A 113 -21.68 2.28 18.90
C HIS A 113 -20.20 2.52 18.61
N TYR A 114 -19.78 3.73 18.24
CA TYR A 114 -18.35 4.04 18.16
C TYR A 114 -17.76 4.15 19.57
N PRO A 115 -16.49 3.75 19.78
CA PRO A 115 -15.82 3.97 21.06
C PRO A 115 -15.94 5.44 21.48
N PRO A 116 -15.94 5.74 22.80
CA PRO A 116 -16.01 7.10 23.28
C PRO A 116 -14.93 7.92 22.58
N GLN A 117 -15.35 8.85 21.73
CA GLN A 117 -14.42 9.76 21.10
C GLN A 117 -13.97 10.79 22.15
N GLU A 118 -12.85 11.46 21.89
CA GLU A 118 -12.48 12.64 22.69
C GLU A 118 -13.66 13.64 22.72
N ASP A 119 -13.89 14.22 23.89
CA ASP A 119 -14.99 15.18 24.10
C ASP A 119 -14.91 16.32 23.07
N GLY A 120 -15.98 16.54 22.33
CA GLY A 120 -16.05 17.58 21.30
C GLY A 120 -15.57 17.21 19.89
N SER A 121 -15.36 15.93 19.57
CA SER A 121 -15.06 15.48 18.20
C SER A 121 -16.32 15.11 17.39
N VAL A 122 -16.21 15.18 16.05
CA VAL A 122 -17.26 14.76 15.08
C VAL A 122 -16.67 13.88 13.99
N LEU A 123 -17.47 13.00 13.41
CA LEU A 123 -17.07 12.28 12.20
C LEU A 123 -17.25 13.19 10.98
N MET A 124 -16.23 13.26 10.12
CA MET A 124 -16.24 14.13 8.95
C MET A 124 -15.57 13.47 7.75
N ASN A 125 -16.14 13.64 6.56
CA ASN A 125 -15.43 13.33 5.31
C ASN A 125 -14.31 14.35 5.13
N ALA A 126 -13.10 13.99 5.55
CA ALA A 126 -11.98 14.94 5.58
C ALA A 126 -10.70 14.39 4.98
N MET A 127 -10.52 13.07 4.85
CA MET A 127 -9.24 12.51 4.41
C MET A 127 -9.31 11.95 2.99
N LEU A 128 -8.54 12.50 2.05
CA LEU A 128 -8.41 11.93 0.71
C LEU A 128 -7.73 10.56 0.79
N SER A 129 -8.37 9.54 0.23
CA SER A 129 -7.80 8.20 0.08
C SER A 129 -7.73 7.83 -1.40
N ILE A 130 -6.59 7.31 -1.82
CA ILE A 130 -6.41 6.71 -3.13
C ILE A 130 -6.26 5.21 -2.95
N ASP A 131 -7.15 4.45 -3.57
CA ASP A 131 -7.12 3.00 -3.52
C ASP A 131 -6.48 2.46 -4.79
N LEU A 132 -5.34 1.77 -4.63
CA LEU A 132 -4.69 1.05 -5.72
C LEU A 132 -5.15 -0.41 -5.67
N ARG A 133 -6.03 -0.77 -6.60
CA ARG A 133 -6.78 -2.03 -6.59
C ARG A 133 -6.11 -3.04 -7.52
N PRO A 134 -5.36 -4.02 -6.97
CA PRO A 134 -4.74 -5.09 -7.77
C PRO A 134 -5.81 -5.96 -8.44
N VAL A 135 -5.35 -6.90 -9.27
CA VAL A 135 -6.27 -7.80 -10.00
C VAL A 135 -7.18 -8.55 -9.03
N ASP A 136 -6.63 -9.05 -7.92
CA ASP A 136 -7.41 -9.74 -6.89
C ASP A 136 -8.50 -8.88 -6.28
N HIS A 137 -8.27 -7.59 -6.10
CA HIS A 137 -9.30 -6.68 -5.59
C HIS A 137 -10.41 -6.52 -6.64
N LEU A 138 -10.06 -6.23 -7.90
CA LEU A 138 -11.05 -6.04 -8.97
C LEU A 138 -11.85 -7.32 -9.29
N THR A 139 -11.31 -8.50 -8.97
CA THR A 139 -11.97 -9.79 -9.18
C THR A 139 -12.49 -10.44 -7.91
N SER A 140 -12.41 -9.78 -6.76
CA SER A 140 -12.85 -10.36 -5.49
C SER A 140 -14.36 -10.32 -5.35
N THR A 141 -14.91 -11.35 -4.70
CA THR A 141 -16.31 -11.40 -4.26
C THR A 141 -16.44 -11.44 -2.73
N ALA A 142 -15.38 -11.08 -2.01
CA ALA A 142 -15.42 -10.95 -0.55
C ALA A 142 -16.43 -9.87 -0.13
N PHE A 143 -17.05 -10.04 1.04
CA PHE A 143 -18.18 -9.24 1.52
C PHE A 143 -17.89 -7.74 1.56
N HIS A 144 -16.66 -7.40 1.96
CA HIS A 144 -16.18 -6.01 2.03
C HIS A 144 -16.25 -5.29 0.69
N TYR A 145 -16.17 -6.01 -0.44
CA TYR A 145 -16.27 -5.42 -1.78
C TYR A 145 -17.70 -5.36 -2.30
N ILE A 146 -18.62 -6.13 -1.71
CA ILE A 146 -20.03 -6.19 -2.13
C ILE A 146 -20.81 -4.99 -1.57
N THR A 147 -20.52 -4.59 -0.31
CA THR A 147 -21.32 -3.56 0.39
C THR A 147 -21.20 -2.19 -0.28
N ASP A 148 -20.03 -1.85 -0.82
CA ASP A 148 -19.76 -0.56 -1.48
C ASP A 148 -19.55 -0.70 -3.00
N PHE A 149 -20.10 -1.77 -3.59
CA PHE A 149 -19.92 -2.03 -5.01
C PHE A 149 -20.62 -0.97 -5.87
N ASP A 150 -19.83 -0.32 -6.74
CA ASP A 150 -20.34 0.56 -7.80
C ASP A 150 -19.90 0.00 -9.16
N PRO A 151 -20.82 -0.49 -10.01
CA PRO A 151 -20.47 -1.07 -11.30
C PRO A 151 -19.76 -0.07 -12.23
N ARG A 152 -19.97 1.25 -12.03
CA ARG A 152 -19.27 2.29 -12.79
C ARG A 152 -17.79 2.36 -12.45
N LYS A 153 -17.42 1.94 -11.23
CA LYS A 153 -16.03 1.92 -10.77
C LYS A 153 -15.36 0.57 -10.97
N ALA A 154 -16.06 -0.46 -11.46
CA ALA A 154 -15.54 -1.84 -11.45
C ALA A 154 -14.22 -2.04 -12.23
N PHE A 155 -13.94 -1.20 -13.22
CA PHE A 155 -12.70 -1.25 -14.01
C PHE A 155 -11.61 -0.27 -13.53
N LEU A 156 -11.81 0.46 -12.43
CA LEU A 156 -10.82 1.44 -11.97
C LEU A 156 -9.74 0.78 -11.09
N ALA A 157 -8.60 0.41 -11.66
CA ALA A 157 -7.45 -0.04 -10.87
C ALA A 157 -6.91 1.05 -9.92
N ILE A 158 -7.15 2.32 -10.22
CA ILE A 158 -6.88 3.45 -9.35
C ILE A 158 -8.23 4.09 -9.01
N ASN A 159 -8.58 4.19 -7.73
CA ASN A 159 -9.80 4.85 -7.29
C ASN A 159 -9.47 5.95 -6.28
N ALA A 160 -10.34 6.96 -6.20
CA ALA A 160 -10.22 8.04 -5.21
C ALA A 160 -11.51 8.10 -4.39
N ASN A 161 -11.37 8.31 -3.09
CA ASN A 161 -12.46 8.40 -2.12
C ASN A 161 -12.13 9.47 -1.07
N VAL A 162 -13.12 9.87 -0.28
CA VAL A 162 -12.91 10.63 0.96
C VAL A 162 -13.31 9.75 2.12
N LEU A 163 -12.40 9.55 3.07
CA LEU A 163 -12.63 8.79 4.28
C LEU A 163 -13.27 9.68 5.34
N THR A 164 -14.23 9.10 6.03
CA THR A 164 -14.82 9.67 7.23
C THR A 164 -13.87 9.44 8.41
N VAL A 165 -13.34 10.52 8.99
CA VAL A 165 -12.40 10.49 10.10
C VAL A 165 -12.91 11.33 11.28
N PRO A 166 -12.55 11.00 12.52
CA PRO A 166 -12.83 11.84 13.68
C PRO A 166 -12.03 13.14 13.61
N VAL A 167 -12.69 14.28 13.82
CA VAL A 167 -12.10 15.63 13.82
C VAL A 167 -12.51 16.36 15.09
N LEU A 168 -11.54 16.96 15.78
CA LEU A 168 -11.79 17.83 16.93
C LEU A 168 -12.42 19.14 16.47
N LEU A 169 -13.60 19.49 16.99
CA LEU A 169 -14.26 20.74 16.60
C LEU A 169 -13.51 21.99 17.06
N ALA A 170 -12.78 21.89 18.18
CA ALA A 170 -12.09 23.02 18.78
C ALA A 170 -10.87 23.47 17.94
N THR A 171 -10.12 22.51 17.40
CA THR A 171 -8.88 22.77 16.66
C THR A 171 -9.04 22.60 15.15
N GLY A 172 -10.04 21.83 14.70
CA GLY A 172 -10.10 21.38 13.32
C GLY A 172 -8.94 20.44 13.01
N GLU A 173 -8.51 19.60 13.94
CA GLU A 173 -7.48 18.58 13.69
C GLU A 173 -8.12 17.21 13.65
N VAL A 174 -7.58 16.31 12.82
CA VAL A 174 -7.97 14.90 12.80
C VAL A 174 -7.49 14.27 14.10
N VAL A 175 -8.39 13.56 14.80
CA VAL A 175 -8.00 12.81 15.99
C VAL A 175 -7.10 11.64 15.55
N PRO A 176 -5.86 11.55 16.05
CA PRO A 176 -4.98 10.45 15.73
C PRO A 176 -5.59 9.11 16.09
N GLU A 177 -5.44 8.11 15.22
CA GLU A 177 -5.89 6.74 15.49
C GLU A 177 -5.17 6.11 16.69
N ALA A 178 -3.94 6.55 16.96
CA ALA A 178 -3.11 6.10 18.06
C ALA A 178 -2.26 7.26 18.61
N PRO A 179 -1.79 7.20 19.87
CA PRO A 179 -0.93 8.23 20.44
C PRO A 179 0.34 8.46 19.60
N ILE A 180 0.60 9.73 19.29
CA ILE A 180 1.76 10.20 18.51
C ILE A 180 2.79 10.79 19.47
N ARG A 181 4.05 10.38 19.35
CA ARG A 181 5.18 10.97 20.09
C ARG A 181 5.64 12.28 19.46
N PRO A 182 6.15 13.25 20.23
CA PRO A 182 6.81 14.43 19.70
C PRO A 182 8.05 14.11 18.86
N ALA A 183 8.46 15.04 17.99
CA ALA A 183 9.63 14.89 17.11
C ALA A 183 10.94 14.52 17.83
N PRO A 184 11.32 15.12 18.98
CA PRO A 184 12.56 14.76 19.68
C PRO A 184 12.60 13.29 20.13
N GLU A 185 11.48 12.76 20.61
CA GLU A 185 11.38 11.36 21.05
C GLU A 185 11.39 10.40 19.86
N THR A 186 10.63 10.72 18.81
CA THR A 186 10.60 9.96 17.55
C THR A 186 12.00 9.88 16.94
N ARG A 187 12.73 11.00 16.92
CA ARG A 187 14.13 11.07 16.48
C ARG A 187 15.04 10.19 17.30
N ALA A 188 14.93 10.22 18.63
CA ALA A 188 15.76 9.42 19.51
C ALA A 188 15.58 7.91 19.25
N ILE A 189 14.33 7.46 19.07
CA ILE A 189 14.02 6.06 18.74
C ILE A 189 14.61 5.67 17.38
N LEU A 190 14.40 6.49 16.34
CA LEU A 190 14.96 6.24 15.01
C LEU A 190 16.50 6.15 15.03
N GLN A 191 17.17 7.03 15.75
CA GLN A 191 18.63 7.00 15.89
C GLN A 191 19.11 5.78 16.67
N GLN A 192 18.41 5.42 17.74
CA GLN A 192 18.72 4.24 18.54
C GLN A 192 18.57 2.95 17.72
N GLU A 193 17.45 2.77 17.02
CA GLU A 193 17.21 1.60 16.18
C GLU A 193 18.14 1.55 14.98
N LYS A 194 18.49 2.70 14.40
CA LYS A 194 19.55 2.77 13.38
C LYS A 194 20.89 2.29 13.91
N ALA A 195 21.31 2.73 15.10
CA ALA A 195 22.57 2.29 15.69
C ALA A 195 22.55 0.77 16.00
N LYS A 196 21.44 0.24 16.52
CA LYS A 196 21.24 -1.20 16.73
C LYS A 196 21.32 -1.99 15.42
N TRP A 197 20.63 -1.51 14.38
CA TRP A 197 20.65 -2.11 13.05
C TRP A 197 22.06 -2.10 12.46
N ASP A 198 22.77 -0.98 12.47
CA ASP A 198 24.13 -0.88 11.91
C ASP A 198 25.12 -1.82 12.62
N ALA A 199 24.91 -2.07 13.92
CA ALA A 199 25.70 -3.04 14.70
C ALA A 199 25.27 -4.51 14.51
N SER A 200 24.12 -4.77 13.88
CA SER A 200 23.55 -6.12 13.75
C SER A 200 24.30 -7.02 12.76
N ALA A 201 24.14 -8.34 12.94
CA ALA A 201 24.62 -9.32 11.96
C ALA A 201 23.84 -9.21 10.64
N ALA A 202 22.55 -8.89 10.70
CA ALA A 202 21.69 -8.67 9.54
C ALA A 202 22.19 -7.54 8.63
N CYS A 203 22.57 -6.39 9.17
CA CYS A 203 23.13 -5.28 8.39
C CYS A 203 24.45 -5.65 7.72
N ARG A 204 25.35 -6.33 8.46
CA ARG A 204 26.60 -6.86 7.88
C ARG A 204 26.34 -7.85 6.75
N LYS A 205 25.35 -8.74 6.92
CA LYS A 205 24.97 -9.71 5.88
C LYS A 205 24.39 -9.03 4.65
N LEU A 206 23.51 -8.04 4.81
CA LEU A 206 22.94 -7.27 3.70
C LEU A 206 24.04 -6.55 2.91
N THR A 207 24.88 -5.80 3.60
CA THR A 207 25.96 -5.03 2.98
C THR A 207 26.99 -5.94 2.31
N ALA A 208 27.38 -7.05 2.93
CA ALA A 208 28.25 -8.05 2.30
C ALA A 208 27.62 -8.70 1.07
N THR A 209 26.31 -8.97 1.09
CA THR A 209 25.57 -9.54 -0.04
C THR A 209 25.58 -8.59 -1.24
N LEU A 210 25.24 -7.31 -1.01
CA LEU A 210 25.28 -6.29 -2.05
C LEU A 210 26.72 -6.04 -2.54
N GLN A 211 27.70 -6.04 -1.63
CA GLN A 211 29.11 -5.90 -1.98
C GLN A 211 29.59 -7.06 -2.86
N GLY A 212 29.21 -8.31 -2.55
CA GLY A 212 29.57 -9.47 -3.38
C GLY A 212 29.00 -9.40 -4.80
N MET A 213 27.75 -8.94 -4.95
CA MET A 213 27.16 -8.70 -6.28
C MET A 213 27.90 -7.61 -7.04
N ALA A 214 28.30 -6.57 -6.32
CA ALA A 214 29.08 -5.48 -6.87
C ALA A 214 30.49 -5.90 -7.34
N ASP A 215 31.21 -6.66 -6.51
CA ASP A 215 32.56 -7.15 -6.81
C ASP A 215 32.53 -8.11 -8.01
N ALA A 216 31.42 -8.85 -8.19
CA ALA A 216 31.17 -9.69 -9.36
C ALA A 216 30.74 -8.89 -10.62
N GLY A 217 30.61 -7.56 -10.54
CA GLY A 217 30.14 -6.73 -11.66
C GLY A 217 28.65 -6.94 -12.01
N ARG A 218 27.87 -7.53 -11.10
CA ARG A 218 26.45 -7.89 -11.31
C ARG A 218 25.47 -6.94 -10.63
N LEU A 219 25.96 -5.92 -9.92
CA LEU A 219 25.10 -4.95 -9.24
C LEU A 219 24.80 -3.76 -10.18
N PRO A 220 23.52 -3.49 -10.50
CA PRO A 220 23.12 -2.34 -11.30
C PRO A 220 23.54 -0.99 -10.73
N HIS A 221 23.57 0.02 -11.60
CA HIS A 221 23.58 1.41 -11.16
C HIS A 221 22.30 1.75 -10.41
N VAL A 222 22.45 2.49 -9.30
CA VAL A 222 21.37 2.97 -8.46
C VAL A 222 21.64 4.43 -8.10
N ASP A 223 20.62 5.27 -8.27
CA ASP A 223 20.62 6.69 -7.90
C ASP A 223 19.43 7.06 -6.98
N LYS A 224 18.56 6.11 -6.66
CA LYS A 224 17.45 6.34 -5.74
C LYS A 224 16.99 5.08 -4.99
N VAL A 225 16.47 5.29 -3.79
CA VAL A 225 15.75 4.31 -2.98
C VAL A 225 14.33 4.80 -2.79
N VAL A 226 13.33 3.94 -3.03
CA VAL A 226 11.91 4.24 -2.83
C VAL A 226 11.33 3.23 -1.86
N ALA A 227 10.99 3.68 -0.66
CA ALA A 227 10.43 2.87 0.41
C ALA A 227 8.91 3.05 0.49
N PHE A 228 8.17 1.94 0.53
CA PHE A 228 6.72 1.93 0.63
C PHE A 228 6.25 1.21 1.89
N ALA A 229 5.15 1.72 2.46
CA ALA A 229 4.43 1.08 3.55
C ALA A 229 5.28 0.82 4.81
N CYS A 230 6.22 1.73 5.10
CA CYS A 230 7.11 1.63 6.27
C CYS A 230 6.43 2.05 7.58
N ASN A 231 5.15 2.45 7.56
CA ASN A 231 4.37 2.89 8.72
C ASN A 231 4.95 4.13 9.44
N ARG A 232 4.26 4.59 10.49
CA ARG A 232 4.56 5.82 11.25
C ARG A 232 5.57 5.55 12.37
N PRO A 233 6.83 6.06 12.32
CA PRO A 233 7.74 5.95 13.45
C PRO A 233 7.29 6.73 14.69
N SER A 234 6.44 7.75 14.52
CA SER A 234 5.91 8.56 15.63
C SER A 234 4.86 7.86 16.49
N VAL A 235 4.20 6.81 15.99
CA VAL A 235 3.18 6.08 16.77
C VAL A 235 3.81 5.31 17.92
N VAL A 236 3.18 5.34 19.10
CA VAL A 236 3.72 4.69 20.30
C VAL A 236 3.94 3.19 20.12
N GLU A 237 2.93 2.52 19.57
CA GLU A 237 2.95 1.08 19.34
C GLU A 237 3.87 0.70 18.19
N ARG A 238 4.70 -0.34 18.38
CA ARG A 238 5.58 -0.93 17.34
C ARG A 238 6.64 0.03 16.78
N ALA A 239 6.89 1.16 17.43
CA ALA A 239 7.86 2.18 17.01
C ALA A 239 9.25 1.61 16.74
N GLU A 240 9.73 0.67 17.56
CA GLU A 240 11.05 0.05 17.39
C GLU A 240 11.14 -0.74 16.06
N ARG A 241 10.12 -1.56 15.76
CA ARG A 241 10.06 -2.31 14.50
C ARG A 241 10.03 -1.35 13.30
N VAL A 242 9.16 -0.34 13.36
CA VAL A 242 9.01 0.65 12.29
C VAL A 242 10.30 1.44 12.08
N ALA A 243 10.95 1.86 13.16
CA ALA A 243 12.21 2.57 13.11
C ALA A 243 13.34 1.69 12.53
N ALA A 244 13.34 0.39 12.83
CA ALA A 244 14.28 -0.54 12.24
C ALA A 244 14.07 -0.71 10.72
N GLU A 245 12.83 -0.70 10.21
CA GLU A 245 12.55 -0.73 8.76
C GLU A 245 13.16 0.50 8.06
N HIS A 246 13.00 1.69 8.63
CA HIS A 246 13.65 2.91 8.13
C HIS A 246 15.18 2.83 8.21
N ALA A 247 15.74 2.20 9.25
CA ALA A 247 17.18 1.99 9.35
C ALA A 247 17.73 1.11 8.21
N VAL A 248 17.01 0.06 7.80
CA VAL A 248 17.37 -0.78 6.65
C VAL A 248 17.42 0.07 5.37
N VAL A 249 16.38 0.87 5.13
CA VAL A 249 16.29 1.77 3.96
C VAL A 249 17.48 2.73 3.91
N LEU A 250 17.82 3.35 5.06
CA LEU A 250 18.96 4.25 5.17
C LEU A 250 20.29 3.54 4.90
N SER A 251 20.50 2.33 5.42
CA SER A 251 21.75 1.59 5.17
C SER A 251 21.89 1.13 3.72
N ILE A 252 20.77 0.83 3.03
CA ILE A 252 20.76 0.58 1.57
C ILE A 252 21.18 1.84 0.82
N ARG A 253 20.55 3.00 1.11
CA ARG A 253 20.94 4.29 0.51
C ARG A 253 22.42 4.57 0.72
N ASP A 254 22.90 4.46 1.96
CA ASP A 254 24.28 4.76 2.33
C ASP A 254 25.27 3.82 1.64
N PHE A 255 24.89 2.55 1.43
CA PHE A 255 25.70 1.59 0.67
C PHE A 255 25.88 2.06 -0.78
N PHE A 256 24.81 2.43 -1.47
CA PHE A 256 24.91 2.89 -2.86
C PHE A 256 25.59 4.25 -2.98
N ALA A 257 25.35 5.18 -2.05
CA ALA A 257 25.99 6.49 -2.02
C ALA A 257 27.52 6.39 -1.89
N ARG A 258 28.03 5.47 -1.06
CA ARG A 258 29.48 5.22 -0.95
C ARG A 258 30.11 4.66 -2.22
N ARG A 259 29.35 3.91 -3.01
CA ARG A 259 29.83 3.28 -4.26
C ARG A 259 29.87 4.24 -5.44
N SER A 260 29.03 5.26 -5.41
CA SER A 260 28.93 6.27 -6.46
C SER A 260 29.15 7.66 -5.86
N PRO A 261 30.39 8.04 -5.46
CA PRO A 261 30.65 9.31 -4.77
C PRO A 261 30.25 10.55 -5.58
N THR A 262 30.12 10.40 -6.90
CA THR A 262 29.70 11.46 -7.84
C THR A 262 28.19 11.53 -8.06
N THR A 263 27.42 10.58 -7.52
CA THR A 263 25.98 10.48 -7.70
C THR A 263 25.29 10.57 -6.34
N THR A 264 24.45 11.58 -6.16
CA THR A 264 23.58 11.64 -4.99
C THR A 264 22.52 10.55 -5.09
N VAL A 265 22.49 9.64 -4.12
CA VAL A 265 21.43 8.62 -4.03
C VAL A 265 20.24 9.23 -3.28
N GLN A 266 19.17 9.51 -4.01
CA GLN A 266 17.93 10.03 -3.44
C GLN A 266 17.24 8.96 -2.58
N CYS A 267 16.51 9.37 -1.56
CA CYS A 267 15.82 8.45 -0.67
C CYS A 267 14.40 8.95 -0.43
N TYR A 268 13.43 8.22 -0.94
CA TYR A 268 12.02 8.54 -0.87
C TYR A 268 11.32 7.56 0.06
N ALA A 269 10.38 8.07 0.85
CA ALA A 269 9.46 7.24 1.63
C ALA A 269 8.02 7.62 1.33
N GLN A 270 7.15 6.64 1.17
CA GLN A 270 5.72 6.84 1.01
C GLN A 270 4.95 5.88 1.90
N ASP A 271 4.23 6.47 2.84
CA ASP A 271 3.16 5.81 3.59
C ASP A 271 1.99 6.81 3.70
N PRO A 272 0.77 6.45 3.25
CA PRO A 272 -0.40 7.32 3.37
C PRO A 272 -0.72 7.73 4.81
N LEU A 273 -0.15 7.06 5.82
CA LEU A 273 -0.39 7.36 7.22
C LEU A 273 0.65 8.31 7.82
N TYR A 274 1.78 8.63 7.16
CA TYR A 274 2.78 9.53 7.76
C TYR A 274 2.16 10.83 8.25
N GLU A 275 2.55 11.33 9.41
CA GLU A 275 2.11 12.61 9.97
C GLU A 275 3.24 13.65 9.89
N ASP A 276 2.97 14.90 10.27
CA ASP A 276 3.96 15.98 10.18
C ASP A 276 5.23 15.68 10.98
N VAL A 277 5.08 15.05 12.15
CA VAL A 277 6.22 14.58 12.96
C VAL A 277 7.08 13.57 12.21
N ASP A 278 6.46 12.64 11.46
CA ASP A 278 7.21 11.65 10.67
C ASP A 278 7.96 12.35 9.53
N ARG A 279 7.32 13.30 8.84
CA ARG A 279 7.94 14.09 7.75
C ARG A 279 9.15 14.88 8.23
N GLU A 280 9.02 15.55 9.37
CA GLU A 280 10.10 16.31 9.99
C GLU A 280 11.31 15.40 10.27
N VAL A 281 11.10 14.33 11.04
CA VAL A 281 12.19 13.50 11.52
C VAL A 281 12.82 12.66 10.39
N LEU A 282 12.03 12.16 9.44
CA LEU A 282 12.56 11.45 8.27
C LEU A 282 13.32 12.41 7.33
N GLY A 283 12.86 13.66 7.22
CA GLY A 283 13.54 14.74 6.50
C GLY A 283 14.94 15.02 7.03
N GLU A 284 15.09 15.09 8.35
CA GLU A 284 16.40 15.27 9.02
C GLU A 284 17.37 14.11 8.76
N LEU A 285 16.85 12.91 8.51
CA LEU A 285 17.64 11.73 8.15
C LEU A 285 17.96 11.66 6.65
N GLY A 286 17.56 12.68 5.88
CA GLY A 286 17.80 12.76 4.44
C GLY A 286 16.84 11.90 3.61
N MET A 287 15.61 11.69 4.09
CA MET A 287 14.53 11.08 3.32
C MET A 287 13.53 12.14 2.88
N THR A 288 13.05 12.05 1.65
CA THR A 288 11.93 12.87 1.16
C THR A 288 10.65 12.07 1.30
N VAL A 289 9.75 12.48 2.19
CA VAL A 289 8.42 11.88 2.32
C VAL A 289 7.53 12.36 1.17
N LEU A 290 6.91 11.42 0.46
CA LEU A 290 6.05 11.69 -0.69
C LEU A 290 4.59 11.38 -0.33
N GLU A 291 3.69 12.26 -0.77
CA GLU A 291 2.25 12.02 -0.68
C GLU A 291 1.84 10.86 -1.61
N HIS A 292 0.93 10.01 -1.14
CA HIS A 292 0.42 8.90 -1.93
C HIS A 292 -0.41 9.42 -3.12
N PRO A 293 -0.24 8.92 -4.36
CA PRO A 293 0.60 7.77 -4.80
C PRO A 293 1.93 8.15 -5.47
N ARG A 294 2.53 9.31 -5.19
CA ARG A 294 3.67 9.88 -5.92
C ARG A 294 4.94 9.02 -5.89
N GLY A 295 5.19 8.26 -4.84
CA GLY A 295 6.34 7.36 -4.74
C GLY A 295 6.44 6.38 -5.91
N PHE A 296 5.32 5.94 -6.48
CA PHE A 296 5.35 5.09 -7.68
C PHE A 296 5.89 5.79 -8.93
N LEU A 297 5.85 7.13 -8.99
CA LEU A 297 6.44 7.89 -10.09
C LEU A 297 7.97 7.88 -10.04
N GLU A 298 8.54 7.77 -8.84
CA GLU A 298 9.99 7.70 -8.60
C GLU A 298 10.57 6.30 -8.86
N VAL A 299 9.75 5.27 -9.06
CA VAL A 299 10.24 3.91 -9.34
C VAL A 299 10.61 3.76 -10.81
N ASP A 300 11.88 3.55 -11.13
CA ASP A 300 12.40 3.29 -12.48
C ASP A 300 13.52 2.24 -12.46
N GLU A 301 14.23 2.08 -13.56
CA GLU A 301 15.27 1.06 -13.75
C GLU A 301 16.52 1.25 -12.88
N SER A 302 16.74 2.44 -12.29
CA SER A 302 17.84 2.74 -11.37
C SER A 302 17.38 2.81 -9.91
N ALA A 303 16.12 2.51 -9.62
CA ALA A 303 15.60 2.50 -8.27
C ALA A 303 15.94 1.21 -7.50
N VAL A 304 16.18 1.36 -6.20
CA VAL A 304 15.91 0.30 -5.23
C VAL A 304 14.48 0.49 -4.72
N VAL A 305 13.67 -0.56 -4.73
CA VAL A 305 12.35 -0.55 -4.08
C VAL A 305 12.41 -1.33 -2.78
N PHE A 306 11.99 -0.71 -1.67
CA PHE A 306 11.82 -1.39 -0.38
C PHE A 306 10.34 -1.44 -0.01
N ALA A 307 9.83 -2.63 0.32
CA ALA A 307 8.47 -2.80 0.82
C ALA A 307 8.34 -4.07 1.66
N GLN A 308 8.11 -3.94 2.96
CA GLN A 308 7.93 -5.09 3.86
C GLN A 308 6.46 -5.21 4.26
N ALA A 309 5.84 -6.35 3.96
CA ALA A 309 4.43 -6.64 4.25
C ALA A 309 3.48 -5.47 3.96
N PRO A 310 3.53 -4.87 2.76
CA PRO A 310 2.80 -3.64 2.49
C PRO A 310 1.29 -3.86 2.52
N GLY A 311 0.56 -2.89 3.04
CA GLY A 311 -0.91 -2.83 3.02
C GLY A 311 -1.50 -2.45 1.66
N VAL A 312 -0.69 -2.36 0.61
CA VAL A 312 -1.03 -2.01 -0.78
C VAL A 312 -0.24 -2.88 -1.75
N ALA A 313 -0.72 -3.03 -2.98
CA ALA A 313 -0.18 -3.96 -3.98
C ALA A 313 1.14 -3.51 -4.65
N VAL A 314 2.14 -3.15 -3.85
CA VAL A 314 3.43 -2.61 -4.32
C VAL A 314 4.04 -3.51 -5.38
N ARG A 315 4.05 -4.84 -5.19
CA ARG A 315 4.69 -5.77 -6.13
C ARG A 315 4.00 -5.78 -7.50
N GLN A 316 2.67 -5.85 -7.53
CA GLN A 316 1.93 -5.82 -8.81
C GLN A 316 2.07 -4.45 -9.50
N ILE A 317 1.98 -3.35 -8.76
CA ILE A 317 2.12 -2.01 -9.32
C ILE A 317 3.51 -1.84 -9.94
N VAL A 318 4.57 -2.20 -9.19
CA VAL A 318 5.95 -2.15 -9.68
C VAL A 318 6.12 -3.01 -10.93
N ALA A 319 5.56 -4.22 -10.95
CA ALA A 319 5.59 -5.10 -12.12
C ALA A 319 4.88 -4.53 -13.36
N ASP A 320 3.92 -3.61 -13.19
CA ASP A 320 3.27 -2.94 -14.31
C ASP A 320 4.02 -1.67 -14.78
N ILE A 321 4.70 -0.95 -13.87
CA ILE A 321 5.24 0.38 -14.18
C ILE A 321 6.75 0.44 -14.43
N ALA A 322 7.53 -0.55 -13.95
CA ALA A 322 8.99 -0.50 -13.99
C ALA A 322 9.65 -1.88 -13.82
N ARG A 323 10.98 -1.91 -13.95
CA ARG A 323 11.84 -3.05 -13.59
C ARG A 323 13.01 -2.53 -12.76
N PRO A 324 12.84 -2.33 -11.43
CA PRO A 324 13.87 -1.71 -10.59
C PRO A 324 15.21 -2.44 -10.61
N ALA A 325 16.29 -1.72 -10.33
CA ALA A 325 17.63 -2.31 -10.20
C ALA A 325 17.67 -3.37 -9.09
N VAL A 326 17.09 -3.02 -7.93
CA VAL A 326 17.03 -3.89 -6.76
C VAL A 326 15.65 -3.80 -6.12
N MET A 327 15.13 -4.93 -5.63
CA MET A 327 13.90 -4.95 -4.85
C MET A 327 14.19 -5.66 -3.52
N VAL A 328 13.74 -5.08 -2.42
CA VAL A 328 13.85 -5.63 -1.07
C VAL A 328 12.46 -5.71 -0.49
N TRP A 329 11.86 -6.90 -0.59
CA TRP A 329 10.49 -7.16 -0.15
C TRP A 329 10.28 -8.62 0.23
N ASP A 330 9.06 -8.96 0.64
CA ASP A 330 8.70 -10.33 0.97
C ASP A 330 8.96 -11.27 -0.22
N ARG A 331 9.52 -12.43 0.10
CA ARG A 331 9.89 -13.49 -0.80
C ARG A 331 8.70 -13.90 -1.63
N VAL A 332 8.96 -14.02 -2.91
CA VAL A 332 8.06 -14.61 -3.88
C VAL A 332 8.23 -16.13 -3.82
N CYS A 333 8.09 -16.71 -2.62
CA CYS A 333 7.92 -18.15 -2.45
C CYS A 333 6.43 -18.46 -2.47
N GLU A 334 6.08 -19.70 -2.79
CA GLU A 334 4.75 -20.29 -2.55
C GLU A 334 4.45 -20.24 -1.04
N ILE A 335 4.08 -19.08 -0.51
CA ILE A 335 3.19 -19.05 0.65
C ILE A 335 1.95 -19.79 0.14
N PRO A 336 1.55 -20.93 0.74
CA PRO A 336 0.33 -21.60 0.33
C PRO A 336 -0.76 -20.54 0.23
N ARG A 337 -1.45 -20.46 -0.91
CA ARG A 337 -2.59 -19.54 -1.10
C ARG A 337 -3.66 -19.72 0.00
N GLU A 338 -3.54 -20.77 0.79
CA GLU A 338 -4.25 -21.07 2.04
C GLU A 338 -3.96 -20.11 3.21
N GLY A 339 -2.98 -19.21 3.07
CA GLY A 339 -2.61 -18.20 4.09
C GLY A 339 -3.42 -16.90 4.03
N ALA A 340 -4.69 -16.97 3.62
CA ALA A 340 -5.66 -15.90 3.82
C ALA A 340 -5.67 -15.49 5.29
N SER A 341 -5.62 -14.19 5.59
CA SER A 341 -6.09 -13.76 6.90
C SER A 341 -7.61 -13.94 6.90
N TRP A 342 -8.06 -14.99 7.58
CA TRP A 342 -9.46 -15.11 7.95
C TRP A 342 -9.75 -14.00 8.94
N VAL A 343 -10.59 -13.03 8.56
CA VAL A 343 -11.24 -12.20 9.57
C VAL A 343 -12.23 -13.09 10.31
N GLY A 344 -12.60 -12.74 11.55
CA GLY A 344 -13.55 -13.50 12.39
C GLY A 344 -14.96 -13.73 11.83
N ARG A 345 -15.18 -13.54 10.52
CA ARG A 345 -16.38 -13.81 9.71
C ARG A 345 -16.21 -14.94 8.69
N GLY A 346 -15.16 -15.77 8.80
CA GLY A 346 -14.97 -16.87 7.85
C GLY A 346 -14.72 -16.42 6.41
N GLU A 347 -14.11 -15.26 6.20
CA GLU A 347 -13.79 -14.72 4.87
C GLU A 347 -12.29 -14.61 4.63
N GLN A 348 -11.86 -15.07 3.45
CA GLN A 348 -10.53 -14.82 2.92
C GLN A 348 -10.47 -13.40 2.36
N ILE A 349 -9.89 -12.47 3.12
CA ILE A 349 -9.45 -11.19 2.55
C ILE A 349 -8.17 -11.46 1.76
N PRO A 350 -8.12 -11.14 0.44
CA PRO A 350 -6.89 -11.20 -0.33
C PRO A 350 -5.83 -10.35 0.39
N ARG A 351 -4.61 -10.86 0.59
CA ARG A 351 -3.56 -9.99 1.14
C ARG A 351 -3.41 -8.80 0.21
N SER A 352 -3.25 -7.61 0.78
CA SER A 352 -3.21 -6.38 -0.01
C SER A 352 -2.10 -6.35 -1.07
N ASP A 353 -1.07 -7.18 -0.91
CA ASP A 353 0.05 -7.34 -1.83
C ASP A 353 0.25 -8.82 -2.20
N ASN A 354 -0.73 -9.42 -2.86
CA ASN A 354 -0.61 -10.80 -3.34
C ASN A 354 0.44 -10.92 -4.47
N ILE A 355 1.02 -12.12 -4.57
CA ILE A 355 1.91 -12.50 -5.68
C ILE A 355 1.03 -12.75 -6.91
N SER A 356 1.02 -11.80 -7.84
CA SER A 356 0.33 -11.95 -9.12
C SER A 356 1.24 -12.62 -10.18
N PRO A 357 0.70 -13.25 -11.24
CA PRO A 357 1.50 -13.84 -12.31
C PRO A 357 2.49 -12.87 -12.95
N ARG A 358 2.19 -11.57 -12.96
CA ARG A 358 3.12 -10.53 -13.44
C ARG A 358 4.34 -10.37 -12.54
N VAL A 359 4.15 -10.52 -11.23
CA VAL A 359 5.26 -10.52 -10.26
C VAL A 359 6.09 -11.79 -10.46
N GLU A 360 5.44 -12.95 -10.59
CA GLU A 360 6.12 -14.24 -10.88
C GLU A 360 6.92 -14.20 -12.18
N GLU A 361 6.39 -13.57 -13.22
CA GLU A 361 7.11 -13.41 -14.48
C GLU A 361 8.30 -12.45 -14.31
N MET A 362 8.07 -11.29 -13.68
CA MET A 362 9.10 -10.28 -13.47
C MET A 362 10.31 -10.83 -12.70
N ILE A 363 10.10 -11.59 -11.63
CA ILE A 363 11.21 -12.07 -10.78
C ILE A 363 12.15 -13.05 -11.48
N LYS A 364 11.75 -13.65 -12.61
CA LYS A 364 12.63 -14.54 -13.41
C LYS A 364 13.86 -13.80 -13.93
N ASP A 365 13.73 -12.49 -14.12
CA ASP A 365 14.81 -11.61 -14.54
C ASP A 365 15.69 -11.15 -13.36
N TYR A 366 15.51 -11.68 -12.16
CA TYR A 366 16.23 -11.28 -10.96
C TYR A 366 16.96 -12.46 -10.31
N THR A 367 18.13 -12.17 -9.74
CA THR A 367 18.79 -13.05 -8.79
C THR A 367 18.21 -12.80 -7.40
N GLU A 368 17.55 -13.81 -6.83
CA GLU A 368 17.09 -13.78 -5.45
C GLU A 368 18.24 -14.10 -4.48
N LEU A 369 18.42 -13.24 -3.48
CA LEU A 369 19.41 -13.38 -2.43
C LEU A 369 18.67 -13.40 -1.07
N PRO A 370 18.85 -14.45 -0.25
CA PRO A 370 18.14 -14.59 1.00
C PRO A 370 18.57 -13.51 1.99
N PHE A 371 17.59 -12.77 2.54
CA PHE A 371 17.82 -11.79 3.58
C PHE A 371 17.17 -12.24 4.89
N THR A 372 17.99 -12.76 5.79
CA THR A 372 17.56 -13.17 7.13
C THR A 372 17.99 -12.09 8.11
N SER A 373 17.02 -11.46 8.77
CA SER A 373 17.29 -10.58 9.90
C SER A 373 16.97 -11.33 11.20
N ASP A 374 17.86 -11.21 12.18
CA ASP A 374 17.68 -11.69 13.55
C ASP A 374 16.94 -10.68 14.43
N LEU A 375 16.66 -9.49 13.91
CA LEU A 375 15.91 -8.46 14.63
C LEU A 375 14.42 -8.80 14.70
N ALA A 376 13.87 -8.67 15.90
CA ALA A 376 12.45 -8.80 16.16
C ALA A 376 11.65 -7.88 15.22
N GLY A 377 10.70 -8.45 14.46
CA GLY A 377 9.83 -7.70 13.55
C GLY A 377 10.20 -7.77 12.07
N PHE A 378 11.37 -8.30 11.72
CA PHE A 378 11.67 -8.75 10.37
C PHE A 378 11.38 -10.25 10.28
N GLY A 379 10.29 -10.63 9.62
CA GLY A 379 10.00 -12.04 9.40
C GLY A 379 11.12 -12.72 8.60
N SER A 380 11.20 -14.05 8.65
CA SER A 380 12.09 -14.88 7.83
C SER A 380 11.79 -14.83 6.32
N LEU A 381 10.96 -13.87 5.90
CA LEU A 381 10.32 -13.81 4.60
C LEU A 381 10.91 -12.73 3.69
N LEU A 382 11.84 -11.87 4.10
CA LEU A 382 12.41 -10.89 3.18
C LEU A 382 13.49 -11.49 2.26
N ALA A 383 13.59 -10.95 1.04
CA ALA A 383 14.68 -11.23 0.13
C ALA A 383 15.13 -9.97 -0.61
N VAL A 384 16.36 -10.02 -1.10
CA VAL A 384 16.93 -9.03 -1.99
C VAL A 384 16.94 -9.61 -3.40
N TYR A 385 16.22 -8.97 -4.32
CA TYR A 385 16.18 -9.31 -5.73
C TYR A 385 17.05 -8.32 -6.48
N VAL A 386 18.08 -8.79 -7.19
CA VAL A 386 18.96 -7.95 -8.02
C VAL A 386 18.73 -8.29 -9.48
N ARG A 387 18.43 -7.28 -10.31
CA ARG A 387 18.12 -7.51 -11.74
C ARG A 387 19.33 -8.11 -12.47
N ASN A 388 19.09 -9.14 -13.26
CA ASN A 388 20.10 -9.75 -14.12
C ASN A 388 20.42 -8.80 -15.29
N TYR A 389 21.70 -8.74 -15.68
CA TYR A 389 22.17 -8.04 -16.87
C TYR A 389 22.59 -9.02 -17.95
#